data_AF-A0A944D106-F1
#
_entry.id   AF-A0A944D106-F1
#
_cell.length_a   1.000
_cell.length_b   1.000
_cell.length_c   1.000
_cell.angle_alpha   90.00
_cell.angle_beta   90.00
_cell.angle_gamma   90.00
#
_symmetry.space_group_name_H-M   'P 1'
#
loop_
_entity.id
_entity.type
_entity.pdbx_description
1 polymer ?
#
loop_
_entity_poly.entity_id
_entity_poly.type
_entity_poly.pdbx_seq_one_letter_code
_entity_poly.pdbx_strand_id
1 'polypeptide(L)' 'MVYLVKFDNLSQEQQNTFVEILKFTDPELFRWLMNQEKAPQPEMQQLVELIQEKLDR' A
#
# COMPACT_ATOMS: atom_id res chain seq x y z
N MET A 1 4.00 18.45 1.30
CA MET A 1 5.25 17.66 1.30
C MET A 1 5.48 16.97 2.66
N VAL A 2 4.52 16.21 3.20
CA VAL A 2 4.62 15.61 4.57
C VAL A 2 4.28 14.10 4.59
N TYR A 3 4.11 13.44 3.43
CA TYR A 3 3.79 12.01 3.40
C TYR A 3 5.04 11.08 3.31
N LEU A 4 6.23 11.64 3.09
CA LEU A 4 7.44 10.86 2.80
C LEU A 4 8.16 10.29 4.05
N VAL A 5 7.98 10.89 5.23
CA VAL A 5 8.84 10.61 6.40
C VAL A 5 8.57 9.23 7.04
N LYS A 6 7.38 8.65 6.85
CA LYS A 6 7.06 7.33 7.42
C LYS A 6 7.58 6.14 6.60
N PHE A 7 8.06 6.37 5.37
CA PHE A 7 8.34 5.30 4.42
C PHE A 7 9.74 5.38 3.78
N ASP A 8 10.71 5.98 4.48
CA ASP A 8 12.13 6.10 4.05
C ASP A 8 12.80 4.76 3.68
N ASN A 9 12.20 3.63 4.10
CA ASN A 9 12.65 2.28 3.75
C ASN A 9 12.02 1.71 2.45
N LEU A 10 11.09 2.41 1.79
CA LEU A 10 10.51 1.96 0.53
C LEU A 10 11.36 2.42 -0.66
N SER A 11 11.75 1.47 -1.51
CA SER A 11 12.38 1.74 -2.81
C SER A 11 11.52 2.66 -3.69
N GLN A 12 12.15 3.34 -4.66
CA GLN A 12 11.45 4.26 -5.58
C GLN A 12 10.25 3.62 -6.28
N GLU A 13 10.37 2.35 -6.69
CA GLU A 13 9.27 1.59 -7.31
C GLU A 13 8.10 1.43 -6.33
N GLN A 14 8.36 1.03 -5.09
CA GLN A 14 7.31 0.89 -4.07
C GLN A 14 6.68 2.22 -3.66
N GLN A 15 7.43 3.32 -3.68
CA GLN A 15 6.86 4.66 -3.49
C GLN A 15 5.91 5.04 -4.64
N ASN A 16 6.27 4.73 -5.89
CA ASN A 16 5.38 4.93 -7.02
C ASN A 16 4.11 4.08 -6.89
N THR A 17 4.26 2.79 -6.62
CA THR A 17 3.13 1.88 -6.39
C THR A 17 2.24 2.37 -5.24
N PHE A 18 2.82 2.93 -4.17
CA PHE A 18 2.06 3.52 -3.07
C PHE A 18 1.29 4.77 -3.48
N VAL A 19 1.91 5.66 -4.26
CA VAL A 19 1.23 6.84 -4.81
C VAL A 19 0.08 6.41 -5.72
N GLU A 20 0.25 5.34 -6.51
CA GLU A 20 -0.85 4.75 -7.28
C GLU A 20 -1.95 4.20 -6.36
N ILE A 21 -1.60 3.48 -5.30
CA ILE A 21 -2.54 2.96 -4.29
C ILE A 21 -3.31 4.11 -3.61
N LEU A 22 -2.65 5.21 -3.26
CA LEU A 22 -3.26 6.40 -2.68
C LEU A 22 -4.25 7.12 -3.62
N LYS A 23 -4.24 6.82 -4.92
CA LYS A 23 -5.26 7.32 -5.87
C LYS A 23 -6.58 6.56 -5.77
N PHE A 24 -6.59 5.36 -5.20
CA PHE A 24 -7.80 4.57 -5.00
C PHE A 24 -8.60 5.08 -3.81
N THR A 25 -9.86 4.69 -3.74
CA THR A 25 -10.74 5.09 -2.64
C THR A 25 -10.46 4.28 -1.39
N ASP A 26 -10.61 4.88 -0.20
CA ASP A 26 -10.47 4.20 1.10
C ASP A 26 -11.17 2.82 1.15
N PRO A 27 -12.43 2.64 0.70
CA PRO A 27 -13.07 1.32 0.68
C PRO A 27 -12.33 0.27 -0.16
N GLU A 28 -11.68 0.63 -1.27
CA GLU A 28 -10.87 -0.31 -2.06
C GLU A 28 -9.61 -0.73 -1.29
N LEU A 29 -8.93 0.24 -0.68
CA LEU A 29 -7.77 -0.01 0.18
C LEU A 29 -8.12 -0.97 1.31
N PHE A 30 -9.25 -0.74 1.98
CA PHE A 30 -9.74 -1.61 3.04
C PHE A 30 -10.05 -3.02 2.55
N ARG A 31 -10.59 -3.21 1.33
CA ARG A 31 -10.83 -4.55 0.78
C ARG A 31 -9.54 -5.32 0.56
N TRP A 32 -8.50 -4.65 0.06
CA TRP A 32 -7.18 -5.25 -0.11
C TRP A 32 -6.53 -5.56 1.24
N LEU A 33 -6.63 -4.64 2.20
CA LEU A 33 -6.13 -4.82 3.57
C LEU A 33 -6.88 -5.94 4.33
N MET A 34 -8.16 -6.16 4.02
CA MET A 34 -9.00 -7.20 4.63
C MET A 34 -8.92 -8.54 3.89
N ASN A 35 -8.02 -8.69 2.92
CA ASN A 35 -7.91 -9.87 2.04
C ASN A 35 -9.24 -10.24 1.34
N GLN A 36 -10.16 -9.27 1.17
CA GLN A 36 -11.44 -9.46 0.48
C GLN A 36 -11.27 -9.39 -1.04
N GLU A 37 -10.30 -8.60 -1.50
CA GLU A 37 -9.93 -8.46 -2.91
C GLU A 37 -8.40 -8.46 -3.03
N LYS A 38 -7.89 -8.92 -4.19
CA LYS A 38 -6.47 -8.83 -4.51
C LYS A 38 -6.21 -7.55 -5.28
N ALA A 39 -5.08 -6.92 -5.01
CA ALA A 39 -4.65 -5.75 -5.78
C ALA A 39 -4.41 -6.16 -7.25
N PRO A 40 -4.68 -5.26 -8.21
CA PRO A 40 -4.60 -5.57 -9.63
C PRO A 40 -3.18 -5.85 -10.11
N GLN A 41 -2.17 -5.34 -9.40
CA GLN A 41 -0.76 -5.55 -9.71
C GLN A 41 -0.04 -6.27 -8.57
N PRO A 42 0.92 -7.16 -8.88
CA PRO A 42 1.67 -7.92 -7.88
C PRO A 42 2.46 -6.98 -6.95
N GLU A 43 3.04 -5.91 -7.50
CA GLU A 43 3.73 -4.87 -6.73
C GLU A 43 2.81 -4.17 -5.71
N MET A 44 1.54 -3.93 -6.08
CA MET A 44 0.56 -3.33 -5.18
C MET A 44 0.18 -4.30 -4.06
N GLN A 45 0.00 -5.58 -4.40
CA GLN A 45 -0.30 -6.62 -3.43
C GLN A 45 0.83 -6.74 -2.40
N GLN A 46 2.09 -6.77 -2.84
CA GLN A 46 3.24 -6.81 -1.94
C GLN A 46 3.28 -5.61 -0.99
N LEU A 47 2.90 -4.42 -1.46
CA LEU A 47 2.84 -3.23 -0.63
C LEU A 47 1.70 -3.28 0.39
N VAL A 48 0.52 -3.76 -0.04
CA VAL A 48 -0.63 -3.97 0.85
C VAL A 48 -0.29 -4.97 1.96
N GLU A 49 0.38 -6.08 1.63
CA GLU A 49 0.85 -7.06 2.62
C GLU A 49 1.84 -6.45 3.61
N LEU A 50 2.82 -5.67 3.12
CA LEU A 50 3.74 -4.90 3.96
C LEU A 50 3.03 -3.95 4.93
N ILE A 51 1.96 -3.28 4.47
CA ILE A 51 1.16 -2.37 5.30
C ILE A 51 0.34 -3.17 6.33
N GLN A 52 -0.25 -4.31 5.95
CA GLN A 52 -0.95 -5.21 6.88
C GLN A 52 0.00 -5.66 8.00
N GLU A 53 1.19 -6.16 7.67
CA GLU A 53 2.19 -6.61 8.67
C GLU A 53 2.64 -5.49 9.62
N LYS A 54 2.67 -4.25 9.14
CA LYS A 54 3.03 -3.08 9.96
C LYS A 54 1.88 -2.59 10.85
N LEU A 55 0.63 -2.85 10.47
CA LEU A 55 -0.57 -2.46 11.22
C LEU A 55 -1.00 -3.52 12.25
N ASP A 56 -0.68 -4.80 12.00
CA ASP A 56 -0.97 -5.92 12.92
C ASP A 56 -0.04 -5.96 14.15
N ARG A 57 1.03 -5.16 14.16
CA ARG A 57 1.98 -5.04 15.28
C ARG A 57 1.78 -3.80 16.16
#